data_AF-A0AAU4KM74-F1
#
_entry.id   AF-A0AAU4KM74-F1
#
_cell.length_a   1.000
_cell.length_b   1.000
_cell.length_c   1.000
_cell.angle_alpha   90.00
_cell.angle_beta   90.00
_cell.angle_gamma   90.00
#
_symmetry.space_group_name_H-M   'P 1'
#
loop_
_entity.id
_entity.type
_entity.pdbx_description
1 polymer ?
#
loop_
_entity_poly.entity_id
_entity_poly.type
_entity_poly.pdbx_seq_one_letter_code
_entity_poly.pdbx_strand_id
1 'polypeptide(L)'
;MSQRPLRTAVTLVTAAAASLALSAGPAPAADRPADPKALRDLAKAYLASVKYLDEKVALADGYVPRQCSSDPAGHGSMGYHYFNESRYGSLDPAKPSALLFEDGKDGKRRLAGVEWIVLDSDQNLKTSKDRPSMFGGQKFEGPMPGHYPGMPVHYDLHVWLWKQNPNGLFDRWNPRVKCPAAPAHTGKSDTPHTGKSGTVHTGSPGMAHTGSAGTAHTAH
;
A
#
# COMPACT_ATOMS: atom_id res chain seq x y z
N MET A 1 20.04 -15.95 -90.33
CA MET A 1 20.81 -14.77 -90.77
C MET A 1 20.15 -13.51 -90.21
N SER A 2 21.01 -12.59 -89.77
CA SER A 2 20.76 -11.15 -89.62
C SER A 2 20.10 -10.60 -88.36
N GLN A 3 20.62 -9.43 -87.98
CA GLN A 3 20.63 -8.77 -86.69
C GLN A 3 19.72 -7.53 -86.66
N ARG A 4 19.20 -7.22 -85.44
CA ARG A 4 18.89 -5.88 -84.83
C ARG A 4 17.85 -4.97 -85.54
N PRO A 5 17.31 -3.87 -84.92
CA PRO A 5 17.55 -3.25 -83.60
C PRO A 5 16.28 -2.84 -82.78
N LEU A 6 16.58 -2.24 -81.61
CA LEU A 6 15.78 -1.66 -80.51
C LEU A 6 14.55 -0.81 -80.87
N ARG A 7 13.55 -0.83 -79.97
CA ARG A 7 12.86 0.41 -79.51
C ARG A 7 12.64 0.39 -77.99
N THR A 8 13.09 1.49 -77.39
CA THR A 8 13.06 1.90 -76.00
C THR A 8 11.63 2.14 -75.51
N ALA A 9 11.32 1.72 -74.28
CA ALA A 9 10.26 2.33 -73.49
C ALA A 9 10.71 2.35 -72.03
N VAL A 10 11.06 3.55 -71.57
CA VAL A 10 11.39 3.86 -70.18
C VAL A 10 10.07 4.01 -69.44
N THR A 11 9.79 3.10 -68.51
CA THR A 11 8.68 3.27 -67.56
C THR A 11 9.31 3.58 -66.21
N LEU A 12 9.20 4.84 -65.76
CA LEU A 12 9.54 5.23 -64.40
C LEU A 12 8.57 4.54 -63.44
N VAL A 13 9.06 3.57 -62.67
CA VAL A 13 8.36 3.04 -61.50
C VAL A 13 8.86 3.81 -60.29
N THR A 14 8.05 4.74 -59.79
CA THR A 14 8.26 5.39 -58.49
C THR A 14 8.02 4.37 -57.39
N ALA A 15 9.08 3.74 -56.90
CA ALA A 15 9.02 2.93 -55.69
C ALA A 15 8.91 3.85 -54.46
N ALA A 16 7.70 4.03 -53.93
CA ALA A 16 7.50 4.63 -52.63
C ALA A 16 7.98 3.63 -51.55
N ALA A 17 9.21 3.82 -51.06
CA ALA A 17 9.70 3.12 -49.89
C ALA A 17 8.98 3.64 -48.65
N ALA A 18 7.92 2.93 -48.21
CA ALA A 18 7.30 3.15 -46.92
C ALA A 18 8.25 2.62 -45.82
N SER A 19 9.10 3.50 -45.31
CA SER A 19 9.90 3.24 -44.12
C SER A 19 8.95 3.07 -42.92
N LEU A 20 8.70 1.83 -42.50
CA LEU A 20 8.16 1.56 -41.16
C LEU A 20 9.22 1.98 -40.14
N ALA A 21 9.15 3.23 -39.69
CA ALA A 21 9.87 3.66 -38.51
C ALA A 21 9.28 2.89 -37.31
N LEU A 22 9.99 1.85 -36.87
CA LEU A 22 9.70 1.18 -35.62
C LEU A 22 10.07 2.16 -34.50
N SER A 23 9.10 2.96 -34.07
CA SER A 23 9.23 3.84 -32.91
C SER A 23 9.46 2.94 -31.68
N ALA A 24 10.72 2.69 -31.34
CA ALA A 24 11.09 2.17 -30.03
C ALA A 24 10.75 3.26 -29.01
N GLY A 25 9.51 3.28 -28.54
CA GLY A 25 9.13 4.07 -27.39
C GLY A 25 10.00 3.67 -26.19
N PRO A 26 10.32 4.59 -25.27
CA PRO A 26 11.04 4.24 -24.06
C PRO A 26 10.24 3.16 -23.32
N ALA A 27 10.81 1.96 -23.22
CA ALA A 27 10.29 0.97 -22.30
C ALA A 27 10.39 1.56 -20.88
N PRO A 28 9.33 1.48 -20.05
CA PRO A 28 9.50 1.77 -18.63
C PRO A 28 10.69 0.93 -18.13
N ALA A 29 11.65 1.58 -17.48
CA ALA A 29 12.76 0.90 -16.86
C ALA A 29 12.14 -0.08 -15.85
N ALA A 30 12.11 -1.36 -16.21
CA ALA A 30 11.77 -2.39 -15.26
C ALA A 30 12.87 -2.34 -14.20
N ASP A 31 12.51 -2.06 -12.94
CA ASP A 31 13.33 -2.25 -11.75
C ASP A 31 13.65 -3.74 -11.57
N ARG A 32 14.31 -4.35 -12.55
CA ARG A 32 14.95 -5.65 -12.41
C ARG A 32 16.24 -5.39 -11.62
N PRO A 33 16.44 -6.04 -10.48
CA PRO A 33 17.70 -5.93 -9.79
C PRO A 33 18.81 -6.45 -10.71
N ALA A 34 19.72 -5.57 -11.12
CA ALA A 34 20.94 -5.95 -11.82
C ALA A 34 21.93 -6.65 -10.88
N ASP A 35 21.72 -6.55 -9.56
CA ASP A 35 22.52 -7.18 -8.52
C ASP A 35 22.11 -8.66 -8.30
N PRO A 36 23.03 -9.62 -8.52
CA PRO A 36 22.78 -11.04 -8.25
C PRO A 36 22.35 -11.34 -6.81
N LYS A 37 22.78 -10.55 -5.82
CA LYS A 37 22.35 -10.73 -4.42
C LYS A 37 20.88 -10.36 -4.26
N ALA A 38 20.46 -9.23 -4.80
CA ALA A 38 19.06 -8.82 -4.78
C ALA A 38 18.13 -9.86 -5.41
N LEU A 39 18.54 -10.47 -6.53
CA LEU A 39 17.79 -11.57 -7.16
C LEU A 39 17.66 -12.80 -6.25
N ARG A 40 18.74 -13.19 -5.56
CA ARG A 40 18.71 -14.30 -4.58
C ARG A 40 17.81 -13.97 -3.38
N ASP A 41 17.86 -12.75 -2.89
CA ASP A 41 17.03 -12.29 -1.77
C ASP A 41 15.55 -12.29 -2.16
N LEU A 42 15.20 -11.83 -3.37
CA LEU A 42 13.83 -11.91 -3.89
C LEU A 42 13.37 -13.36 -4.06
N ALA A 43 14.24 -14.24 -4.56
CA ALA A 43 13.92 -15.67 -4.66
C ALA A 43 13.69 -16.30 -3.27
N LYS A 44 14.48 -15.89 -2.27
CA LYS A 44 14.30 -16.32 -0.87
C LYS A 44 12.95 -15.87 -0.32
N ALA A 45 12.57 -14.62 -0.55
CA ALA A 45 11.27 -14.09 -0.15
C ALA A 45 10.09 -14.80 -0.85
N TYR A 46 10.24 -15.06 -2.15
CA TYR A 46 9.24 -15.81 -2.91
C TYR A 46 9.05 -17.20 -2.31
N LEU A 47 10.13 -17.97 -2.16
CA LEU A 47 10.09 -19.34 -1.62
C LEU A 47 9.54 -19.38 -0.18
N ALA A 48 9.94 -18.44 0.67
CA ALA A 48 9.46 -18.37 2.05
C ALA A 48 7.96 -18.05 2.16
N SER A 49 7.38 -17.40 1.15
CA SER A 49 5.98 -17.01 1.13
C SER A 49 5.05 -17.97 0.39
N VAL A 50 5.58 -18.99 -0.33
CA VAL A 50 4.79 -20.00 -1.06
C VAL A 50 3.73 -20.65 -0.16
N LYS A 51 4.11 -20.99 1.08
CA LYS A 51 3.21 -21.65 2.02
C LYS A 51 1.99 -20.80 2.40
N TYR A 52 2.08 -19.48 2.28
CA TYR A 52 0.98 -18.56 2.57
C TYR A 52 0.01 -18.37 1.39
N LEU A 53 0.20 -19.11 0.28
CA LEU A 53 -0.88 -19.33 -0.69
C LEU A 53 -2.11 -19.99 -0.04
N ASP A 54 -1.92 -20.71 1.06
CA ASP A 54 -2.97 -21.04 2.00
C ASP A 54 -2.98 -20.03 3.16
N GLU A 55 -4.02 -19.20 3.21
CA GLU A 55 -4.24 -18.19 4.25
C GLU A 55 -4.20 -18.80 5.66
N LYS A 56 -4.66 -20.05 5.84
CA LYS A 56 -4.67 -20.69 7.16
C LYS A 56 -3.28 -20.86 7.73
N VAL A 57 -2.27 -21.05 6.86
CA VAL A 57 -0.86 -21.12 7.27
C VAL A 57 -0.37 -19.76 7.76
N ALA A 58 -0.80 -18.66 7.13
CA ALA A 58 -0.46 -17.31 7.60
C ALA A 58 -1.04 -17.06 9.00
N LEU A 59 -2.31 -17.41 9.21
CA LEU A 59 -2.97 -17.27 10.52
C LEU A 59 -2.28 -18.15 11.59
N ALA A 60 -1.95 -19.39 11.26
CA ALA A 60 -1.24 -20.31 12.16
C ALA A 60 0.18 -19.83 12.51
N ASP A 61 0.85 -19.16 11.57
CA ASP A 61 2.17 -18.53 11.79
C ASP A 61 2.10 -17.20 12.56
N GLY A 62 0.91 -16.81 13.05
CA GLY A 62 0.70 -15.65 13.91
C GLY A 62 0.51 -14.33 13.16
N TYR A 63 0.21 -14.35 11.87
CA TYR A 63 -0.18 -13.14 11.16
C TYR A 63 -1.64 -12.79 11.44
N VAL A 64 -1.91 -11.53 11.78
CA VAL A 64 -3.22 -11.03 12.18
C VAL A 64 -3.80 -10.11 11.09
N PRO A 65 -4.98 -10.43 10.53
CA PRO A 65 -5.60 -9.63 9.48
C PRO A 65 -6.05 -8.25 9.96
N ARG A 66 -5.99 -7.26 9.07
CA ARG A 66 -6.54 -5.91 9.20
C ARG A 66 -7.46 -5.60 8.02
N GLN A 67 -8.10 -4.43 8.05
CA GLN A 67 -8.98 -3.98 6.98
C GLN A 67 -8.20 -3.80 5.66
N CYS A 68 -8.92 -3.90 4.54
CA CYS A 68 -8.33 -3.65 3.23
C CYS A 68 -7.94 -2.19 3.09
N SER A 69 -6.73 -1.93 2.60
CA SER A 69 -6.23 -0.58 2.37
C SER A 69 -6.27 -0.24 0.88
N SER A 70 -6.96 0.84 0.55
CA SER A 70 -7.04 1.44 -0.79
C SER A 70 -6.59 2.89 -0.74
N ASP A 71 -5.92 3.35 -1.79
CA ASP A 71 -5.58 4.75 -1.92
C ASP A 71 -6.83 5.55 -2.30
N PRO A 72 -7.28 6.53 -1.47
CA PRO A 72 -8.39 7.42 -1.82
C PRO A 72 -8.12 8.24 -3.09
N ALA A 73 -6.86 8.47 -3.45
CA ALA A 73 -6.47 9.17 -4.68
C ALA A 73 -6.51 8.29 -5.94
N GLY A 74 -6.80 6.99 -5.80
CA GLY A 74 -7.03 6.09 -6.93
C GLY A 74 -5.79 5.44 -7.53
N HIS A 75 -4.61 5.54 -6.91
CA HIS A 75 -3.38 4.90 -7.40
C HIS A 75 -3.40 3.37 -7.29
N GLY A 76 -4.31 2.81 -6.50
CA GLY A 76 -4.50 1.37 -6.38
C GLY A 76 -4.88 0.94 -4.97
N SER A 77 -4.51 -0.27 -4.60
CA SER A 77 -4.75 -0.80 -3.26
C SER A 77 -3.54 -1.62 -2.80
N MET A 78 -3.36 -1.69 -1.49
CA MET A 78 -2.40 -2.59 -0.85
C MET A 78 -3.03 -3.95 -0.54
N GLY A 79 -4.37 -3.98 -0.38
CA GLY A 79 -5.09 -5.17 0.03
C GLY A 79 -5.24 -5.26 1.54
N TYR A 80 -5.61 -6.44 2.01
CA TYR A 80 -5.70 -6.77 3.43
C TYR A 80 -4.30 -7.09 3.95
N HIS A 81 -3.82 -6.28 4.89
CA HIS A 81 -2.57 -6.55 5.57
C HIS A 81 -2.79 -7.58 6.66
N TYR A 82 -1.96 -8.61 6.65
CA TYR A 82 -1.87 -9.61 7.70
C TYR A 82 -0.52 -9.36 8.36
N PHE A 83 -0.50 -8.77 9.55
CA PHE A 83 0.74 -8.35 10.23
C PHE A 83 1.20 -9.41 11.24
N ASN A 84 2.50 -9.66 11.30
CA ASN A 84 3.13 -10.40 12.39
C ASN A 84 4.12 -9.46 13.09
N GLU A 85 3.64 -8.82 14.16
CA GLU A 85 4.38 -7.79 14.90
C GLU A 85 5.69 -8.32 15.51
N SER A 86 5.77 -9.62 15.81
CA SER A 86 7.01 -10.25 16.29
C SER A 86 8.15 -10.22 15.27
N ARG A 87 7.84 -9.91 14.00
CA ARG A 87 8.81 -9.79 12.90
C ARG A 87 9.19 -8.35 12.58
N TYR A 88 8.61 -7.35 13.26
CA TYR A 88 9.01 -5.95 13.08
C TYR A 88 10.50 -5.78 13.35
N GLY A 89 11.18 -5.03 12.49
CA GLY A 89 12.64 -4.87 12.51
C GLY A 89 13.43 -5.95 11.76
N SER A 90 12.78 -7.02 11.29
CA SER A 90 13.44 -8.04 10.46
C SER A 90 13.88 -7.44 9.13
N LEU A 91 15.13 -7.68 8.74
CA LEU A 91 15.65 -7.45 7.39
C LEU A 91 16.04 -8.77 6.69
N ASP A 92 15.52 -9.91 7.19
CA ASP A 92 15.69 -11.21 6.53
C ASP A 92 14.63 -11.35 5.42
N PRO A 93 15.03 -11.57 4.15
CA PRO A 93 14.09 -11.79 3.07
C PRO A 93 13.15 -12.99 3.26
N ALA A 94 13.47 -13.96 4.14
CA ALA A 94 12.55 -15.06 4.45
C ALA A 94 11.52 -14.74 5.54
N LYS A 95 11.59 -13.55 6.15
CA LYS A 95 10.77 -13.18 7.31
C LYS A 95 10.07 -11.84 7.08
N PRO A 96 9.08 -11.79 6.17
CA PRO A 96 8.27 -10.59 5.99
C PRO A 96 7.45 -10.31 7.25
N SER A 97 7.31 -9.03 7.58
CA SER A 97 6.50 -8.52 8.71
C SER A 97 5.01 -8.50 8.39
N ALA A 98 4.65 -8.37 7.11
CA ALA A 98 3.27 -8.49 6.67
C ALA A 98 3.12 -9.31 5.40
N LEU A 99 1.93 -9.84 5.22
CA LEU A 99 1.46 -10.48 3.99
C LEU A 99 0.30 -9.66 3.45
N LEU A 100 0.28 -9.44 2.14
CA LEU A 100 -0.74 -8.63 1.46
C LEU A 100 -1.67 -9.57 0.71
N PHE A 101 -2.92 -9.64 1.14
CA PHE A 101 -3.95 -10.46 0.50
C PHE A 101 -5.00 -9.61 -0.19
N GLU A 102 -5.65 -10.17 -1.21
CA GLU A 102 -6.87 -9.64 -1.81
C GLU A 102 -8.00 -10.65 -1.78
N ASP A 103 -9.21 -10.19 -2.08
CA ASP A 103 -10.34 -11.10 -2.29
C ASP A 103 -10.15 -11.94 -3.56
N GLY A 104 -10.22 -13.26 -3.40
CA GLY A 104 -10.35 -14.20 -4.50
C GLY A 104 -11.80 -14.30 -4.98
N LYS A 105 -11.97 -14.69 -6.25
CA LYS A 105 -13.29 -14.92 -6.85
C LYS A 105 -14.10 -16.03 -6.17
N ASP A 106 -13.41 -16.91 -5.45
CA ASP A 106 -13.96 -18.03 -4.68
C ASP A 106 -14.27 -17.68 -3.22
N GLY A 107 -14.22 -16.39 -2.85
CA GLY A 107 -14.46 -15.91 -1.49
C GLY A 107 -13.31 -16.19 -0.51
N LYS A 108 -12.18 -16.71 -1.00
CA LYS A 108 -10.96 -16.95 -0.21
C LYS A 108 -9.95 -15.85 -0.43
N ARG A 109 -9.03 -15.64 0.52
CA ARG A 109 -7.90 -14.73 0.31
C ARG A 109 -6.92 -15.25 -0.74
N ARG A 110 -6.36 -14.33 -1.52
CA ARG A 110 -5.28 -14.58 -2.48
C ARG A 110 -4.08 -13.72 -2.14
N LEU A 111 -2.93 -14.37 -1.95
CA LEU A 111 -1.69 -13.66 -1.67
C LEU A 111 -1.29 -12.82 -2.89
N ALA A 112 -1.06 -11.53 -2.68
CA ALA A 112 -0.70 -10.58 -3.71
C ALA A 112 0.76 -10.10 -3.57
N GLY A 113 1.21 -9.92 -2.33
CA GLY A 113 2.55 -9.43 -2.02
C GLY A 113 2.97 -9.72 -0.59
N VAL A 114 4.15 -9.27 -0.25
CA VAL A 114 4.74 -9.35 1.09
C VAL A 114 5.36 -8.02 1.45
N GLU A 115 5.55 -7.76 2.73
CA GLU A 115 6.02 -6.48 3.23
C GLU A 115 6.98 -6.65 4.41
N TRP A 116 7.98 -5.78 4.50
CA TRP A 116 8.84 -5.63 5.68
C TRP A 116 8.53 -4.32 6.37
N ILE A 117 8.56 -4.35 7.69
CA ILE A 117 8.26 -3.19 8.54
C ILE A 117 9.38 -3.04 9.55
N VAL A 118 9.92 -1.83 9.64
CA VAL A 118 10.95 -1.46 10.61
C VAL A 118 10.45 -0.22 11.35
N LEU A 119 10.40 -0.29 12.68
CA LEU A 119 9.96 0.83 13.49
C LEU A 119 10.98 1.96 13.42
N ASP A 120 10.47 3.19 13.32
CA ASP A 120 11.28 4.39 13.33
C ASP A 120 11.81 4.64 14.75
N SER A 121 13.12 4.73 14.92
CA SER A 121 13.74 4.67 16.25
C SER A 121 13.44 5.88 17.13
N ASP A 122 13.26 7.06 16.54
CA ASP A 122 12.93 8.30 17.24
C ASP A 122 11.44 8.68 17.17
N GLN A 123 10.63 7.87 16.47
CA GLN A 123 9.19 8.05 16.28
C GLN A 123 8.82 9.42 15.72
N ASN A 124 9.70 10.00 14.90
CA ASN A 124 9.58 11.35 14.38
C ASN A 124 9.45 11.35 12.85
N LEU A 125 8.25 11.66 12.37
CA LEU A 125 7.92 11.73 10.95
C LEU A 125 8.77 12.72 10.11
N LYS A 126 9.58 13.57 10.76
CA LYS A 126 10.43 14.57 10.10
C LYS A 126 11.88 14.14 9.93
N THR A 127 12.31 13.07 10.59
CA THR A 127 13.67 12.51 10.48
C THR A 127 13.63 11.22 9.67
N SER A 128 14.76 10.80 9.07
CA SER A 128 14.81 9.50 8.38
C SER A 128 16.20 8.88 8.30
N LYS A 129 17.00 9.11 9.35
CA LYS A 129 18.42 8.72 9.36
C LYS A 129 18.63 7.21 9.47
N ASP A 130 17.65 6.51 10.02
CA ASP A 130 17.61 5.08 10.27
C ASP A 130 16.80 4.29 9.23
N ARG A 131 16.36 4.95 8.14
CA ARG A 131 15.65 4.30 7.04
C ARG A 131 16.47 3.11 6.49
N PRO A 132 15.95 1.88 6.56
CA PRO A 132 16.66 0.71 6.06
C PRO A 132 16.55 0.58 4.54
N SER A 133 17.35 -0.33 3.99
CA SER A 133 17.22 -0.78 2.61
C SER A 133 17.36 -2.29 2.49
N MET A 134 16.71 -2.88 1.50
CA MET A 134 16.78 -4.31 1.18
C MET A 134 16.92 -4.51 -0.34
N PHE A 135 17.05 -5.76 -0.80
CA PHE A 135 16.96 -6.14 -2.21
C PHE A 135 17.83 -5.29 -3.17
N GLY A 136 19.09 -5.06 -2.81
CA GLY A 136 20.03 -4.33 -3.67
C GLY A 136 19.93 -2.81 -3.54
N GLY A 137 19.53 -2.29 -2.37
CA GLY A 137 19.50 -0.85 -2.07
C GLY A 137 18.12 -0.22 -2.19
N GLN A 138 17.07 -1.02 -2.39
CA GLN A 138 15.70 -0.56 -2.32
C GLN A 138 15.42 -0.01 -0.93
N LYS A 139 15.25 1.30 -0.84
CA LYS A 139 14.91 1.99 0.40
C LYS A 139 13.46 1.71 0.77
N PHE A 140 13.22 1.59 2.07
CA PHE A 140 11.86 1.53 2.59
C PHE A 140 11.18 2.90 2.43
N GLU A 141 9.87 2.91 2.27
CA GLU A 141 9.06 4.12 2.35
C GLU A 141 8.88 4.55 3.81
N GLY A 142 8.54 5.82 4.02
CA GLY A 142 8.36 6.40 5.35
C GLY A 142 9.51 7.32 5.80
N PRO A 143 9.55 7.72 7.09
CA PRO A 143 8.67 7.23 8.16
C PRO A 143 7.22 7.63 7.92
N MET A 144 6.28 6.82 8.37
CA MET A 144 4.84 7.07 8.22
C MET A 144 4.07 6.74 9.50
N PRO A 145 2.87 7.33 9.68
CA PRO A 145 2.00 6.97 10.79
C PRO A 145 1.64 5.48 10.77
N GLY A 146 1.24 4.94 11.92
CA GLY A 146 0.77 3.57 12.02
C GLY A 146 -0.46 3.27 11.13
N HIS A 147 -0.47 2.07 10.53
CA HIS A 147 -1.57 1.60 9.67
C HIS A 147 -2.80 1.10 10.45
N TYR A 148 -2.69 0.99 11.77
CA TYR A 148 -3.78 0.63 12.68
C TYR A 148 -3.57 1.25 14.07
N PRO A 149 -4.61 1.36 14.91
CA PRO A 149 -4.48 1.91 16.26
C PRO A 149 -3.41 1.18 17.08
N GLY A 150 -2.43 1.93 17.58
CA GLY A 150 -1.32 1.41 18.38
C GLY A 150 -0.09 0.96 17.58
N MET A 151 -0.12 0.97 16.24
CA MET A 151 1.08 0.75 15.44
C MET A 151 2.02 1.96 15.56
N PRO A 152 3.30 1.78 15.91
CA PRO A 152 4.26 2.88 15.97
C PRO A 152 4.54 3.50 14.60
N VAL A 153 5.17 4.67 14.59
CA VAL A 153 5.79 5.24 13.39
C VAL A 153 6.82 4.25 12.85
N HIS A 154 6.81 4.03 11.55
CA HIS A 154 7.60 2.99 10.92
C HIS A 154 7.95 3.33 9.48
N TYR A 155 8.86 2.52 8.95
CA TYR A 155 9.16 2.36 7.55
C TYR A 155 8.57 1.05 7.05
N ASP A 156 8.10 1.02 5.81
CA ASP A 156 7.67 -0.21 5.17
C ASP A 156 8.27 -0.40 3.77
N LEU A 157 8.34 -1.65 3.33
CA LEU A 157 8.76 -2.00 1.98
C LEU A 157 7.87 -3.08 1.41
N HIS A 158 7.06 -2.69 0.43
CA HIS A 158 6.18 -3.55 -0.32
C HIS A 158 6.96 -4.33 -1.39
N VAL A 159 6.65 -5.61 -1.58
CA VAL A 159 7.20 -6.44 -2.66
C VAL A 159 6.11 -7.31 -3.30
N TRP A 160 5.77 -6.99 -4.55
CA TRP A 160 4.69 -7.64 -5.30
C TRP A 160 5.13 -8.94 -5.98
N LEU A 161 5.33 -9.99 -5.18
CA LEU A 161 5.84 -11.29 -5.65
C LEU A 161 4.78 -12.21 -6.29
N TRP A 162 3.51 -12.02 -5.96
CA TRP A 162 2.43 -12.94 -6.34
C TRP A 162 1.44 -12.33 -7.33
N LYS A 163 1.24 -11.01 -7.23
CA LYS A 163 0.43 -10.25 -8.17
C LYS A 163 1.26 -9.14 -8.79
N GLN A 164 1.55 -9.28 -10.09
CA GLN A 164 2.31 -8.27 -10.84
C GLN A 164 1.74 -6.87 -10.61
N ASN A 165 2.62 -5.93 -10.30
CA ASN A 165 2.28 -4.52 -10.21
C ASN A 165 2.83 -3.79 -11.46
N PRO A 166 1.97 -3.17 -12.30
CA PRO A 166 2.43 -2.41 -13.45
C PRO A 166 3.23 -1.15 -13.10
N ASN A 167 3.12 -0.63 -11.88
CA ASN A 167 3.86 0.55 -11.43
C ASN A 167 5.30 0.20 -10.96
N GLY A 168 5.57 -1.08 -10.68
CA GLY A 168 6.88 -1.54 -10.24
C GLY A 168 6.80 -2.58 -9.12
N LEU A 169 7.84 -3.41 -8.99
CA LEU A 169 7.88 -4.48 -7.98
C LEU A 169 7.78 -3.97 -6.54
N PHE A 170 8.29 -2.76 -6.29
CA PHE A 170 8.39 -2.15 -4.97
C PHE A 170 7.47 -0.94 -4.76
N ASP A 171 6.64 -0.59 -5.75
CA ASP A 171 5.68 0.52 -5.61
C ASP A 171 4.65 0.18 -4.53
N ARG A 172 4.32 1.11 -3.65
CA ARG A 172 3.40 0.83 -2.53
C ARG A 172 1.99 0.45 -2.97
N TRP A 173 1.53 1.01 -4.08
CA TRP A 173 0.17 0.83 -4.56
C TRP A 173 0.17 -0.09 -5.78
N ASN A 174 -0.67 -1.12 -5.74
CA ASN A 174 -0.89 -1.95 -6.90
C ASN A 174 -2.28 -1.67 -7.50
N PRO A 175 -2.38 -1.05 -8.69
CA PRO A 175 -3.67 -0.74 -9.32
C PRO A 175 -4.44 -2.00 -9.72
N ARG A 176 -3.79 -3.17 -9.77
CA ARG A 176 -4.44 -4.45 -10.03
C ARG A 176 -5.05 -5.07 -8.78
N VAL A 177 -4.57 -4.74 -7.57
CA VAL A 177 -5.18 -5.20 -6.32
C VAL A 177 -6.51 -4.48 -6.11
N LYS A 178 -7.52 -5.21 -5.65
CA LYS A 178 -8.86 -4.66 -5.41
C LYS A 178 -9.26 -4.89 -3.96
N CYS A 179 -9.71 -3.82 -3.32
CA CYS A 179 -10.48 -3.88 -2.09
C CYS A 179 -11.97 -3.72 -2.41
N PRO A 180 -12.86 -4.27 -1.57
CA PRO A 180 -14.27 -3.92 -1.63
C PRO A 180 -14.44 -2.41 -1.48
N ALA A 181 -15.44 -1.85 -2.16
CA ALA A 181 -15.85 -0.49 -1.87
C ALA A 181 -16.18 -0.40 -0.37
N ALA A 182 -15.64 0.61 0.31
CA ALA A 182 -16.09 0.92 1.66
C ALA A 182 -17.62 1.02 1.63
N PRO A 183 -18.36 0.41 2.58
CA PRO A 183 -19.80 0.56 2.63
C PRO A 183 -20.11 2.05 2.57
N ALA A 184 -20.91 2.47 1.59
CA ALA A 184 -21.41 3.83 1.57
C ALA A 184 -22.07 4.03 2.93
N HIS A 185 -21.58 4.98 3.74
CA HIS A 185 -22.30 5.42 4.90
C HIS A 185 -23.62 5.99 4.40
N THR A 186 -24.67 5.17 4.34
CA THR A 186 -26.03 5.66 4.21
C THR A 186 -26.33 6.33 5.53
N GLY A 187 -25.94 7.60 5.64
CA GLY A 187 -26.45 8.52 6.63
C GLY A 187 -27.94 8.68 6.39
N LYS A 188 -28.73 7.70 6.84
CA LYS A 188 -30.13 7.93 7.15
C LYS A 188 -30.15 8.60 8.51
N SER A 189 -30.14 9.92 8.47
CA SER A 189 -30.55 10.78 9.58
C SER A 189 -32.05 10.59 9.82
N ASP A 190 -32.46 9.43 10.31
CA ASP A 190 -33.84 9.17 10.73
C ASP A 190 -33.89 9.19 12.26
N THR A 191 -33.76 10.38 12.84
CA THR A 191 -34.29 10.64 14.19
C THR A 191 -35.51 11.54 14.02
N PRO A 192 -36.73 11.07 14.33
CA PRO A 192 -37.90 11.94 14.33
C PRO A 192 -37.78 12.94 15.49
N HIS A 193 -37.50 14.20 15.17
CA HIS A 193 -37.74 15.31 16.09
C HIS A 193 -39.25 15.51 16.24
N THR A 194 -39.86 14.91 17.27
CA THR A 194 -41.14 15.38 17.79
C THR A 194 -40.89 16.57 18.71
N GLY A 195 -40.94 17.77 18.13
CA GLY A 195 -41.04 19.00 18.91
C GLY A 195 -42.37 19.05 19.67
N LYS A 196 -42.30 19.39 20.95
CA LYS A 196 -43.36 20.18 21.60
C LYS A 196 -42.73 21.36 22.30
N SER A 197 -43.06 22.53 21.76
CA SER A 197 -42.84 23.86 22.30
C SER A 197 -43.58 24.03 23.63
N GLY A 198 -42.93 24.63 24.62
CA GLY A 198 -43.51 25.00 25.90
C GLY A 198 -42.76 26.20 26.48
N THR A 199 -43.47 27.31 26.61
CA THR A 199 -43.00 28.68 26.83
C THR A 199 -42.59 28.97 28.29
N VAL A 200 -41.49 29.72 28.42
CA VAL A 200 -41.02 30.66 29.48
C VAL A 200 -41.77 30.75 30.82
N HIS A 201 -41.03 30.68 31.94
CA HIS A 201 -41.20 31.62 33.05
C HIS A 201 -39.90 31.90 33.84
N THR A 202 -39.59 33.20 33.92
CA THR A 202 -38.56 33.86 34.72
C THR A 202 -38.87 33.82 36.22
N GLY A 203 -37.87 33.61 37.07
CA GLY A 203 -37.98 33.84 38.51
C GLY A 203 -36.71 33.49 39.32
N SER A 204 -35.89 34.49 39.62
CA SER A 204 -35.12 34.59 40.89
C SER A 204 -35.96 35.41 41.89
N PRO A 205 -35.74 35.42 43.23
CA PRO A 205 -34.45 35.26 43.94
C PRO A 205 -34.52 34.48 45.28
N GLY A 206 -33.38 34.33 45.98
CA GLY A 206 -33.37 33.97 47.41
C GLY A 206 -32.02 33.53 47.97
N MET A 207 -31.36 34.42 48.71
CA MET A 207 -30.10 34.23 49.46
C MET A 207 -30.24 33.34 50.71
N ALA A 208 -29.16 32.65 51.10
CA ALA A 208 -28.57 32.57 52.47
C ALA A 208 -27.36 31.59 52.43
N HIS A 209 -26.11 32.04 52.60
CA HIS A 209 -25.33 32.07 53.87
C HIS A 209 -25.32 30.70 54.59
N THR A 210 -24.19 30.00 54.80
CA THR A 210 -22.96 30.34 55.56
C THR A 210 -21.93 29.22 55.38
N GLY A 211 -20.62 29.52 55.21
CA GLY A 211 -19.54 29.22 56.18
C GLY A 211 -18.98 27.78 56.02
N SER A 212 -17.70 27.42 56.14
CA SER A 212 -16.42 28.00 56.56
C SER A 212 -15.36 26.96 56.10
N ALA A 213 -14.40 27.28 55.22
CA ALA A 213 -13.00 27.56 55.54
C ALA A 213 -12.23 26.51 56.40
N GLY A 214 -11.06 26.12 55.87
CA GLY A 214 -9.89 25.59 56.60
C GLY A 214 -9.49 24.16 56.20
N THR A 215 -8.23 23.80 55.94
CA THR A 215 -6.95 24.52 55.91
C THR A 215 -5.93 23.60 55.23
N ALA A 216 -4.93 24.19 54.56
CA ALA A 216 -3.75 23.51 54.07
C ALA A 216 -2.88 22.93 55.21
N HIS A 217 -2.14 21.85 54.92
CA HIS A 217 -0.89 21.56 55.61
C HIS A 217 0.17 21.02 54.64
N THR A 218 1.27 21.76 54.59
CA THR A 218 2.59 21.46 54.00
C THR A 218 3.50 20.79 55.05
N ALA A 219 4.62 20.25 54.54
CA ALA A 219 5.80 19.65 55.21
C ALA A 219 5.63 18.17 55.60
N HIS A 220 6.54 17.25 55.26
CA HIS A 220 8.02 17.33 55.24
C HIS A 220 8.68 16.69 54.01
#